data_AF-A0A962D5M9-F1
#
_entry.id   AF-A0A962D5M9-F1
#
_cell.length_a   1.000
_cell.length_b   1.000
_cell.length_c   1.000
_cell.angle_alpha   90.00
_cell.angle_beta   90.00
_cell.angle_gamma   90.00
#
_symmetry.space_group_name_H-M   'P 1'
#
loop_
_entity.id
_entity.type
_entity.pdbx_description
1 polymer ?
#
loop_
_entity_poly.entity_id
_entity_poly.type
_entity_poly.pdbx_seq_one_letter_code
_entity_poly.pdbx_strand_id
1 'polypeptide(L)'
;MNSEEICQLITGRAARFGDRNPQQFQLLVARLQRVPPHEVARGLLAIFTKGEPPPAGSPTQELAGRLLAELAPAAEFDLIAVLRASLARYELSVEQFPLYLAFVFGRECVLSALAHLESEPLSQVEHRSLKTLRFWLSDSQALNNGP
;
A
#
# COMPACT_ATOMS: atom_id res chain seq x y z
N MET A 1 -15.78 -13.01 -1.05
CA MET A 1 -14.35 -13.05 -0.73
C MET A 1 -14.10 -11.96 0.29
N ASN A 2 -13.56 -12.30 1.46
CA ASN A 2 -13.25 -11.35 2.52
C ASN A 2 -11.77 -10.91 2.47
N SER A 3 -11.43 -9.94 3.31
CA SER A 3 -10.10 -9.33 3.40
C SER A 3 -8.97 -10.32 3.71
N GLU A 4 -9.23 -11.35 4.53
CA GLU A 4 -8.26 -12.39 4.84
C GLU A 4 -7.98 -13.29 3.63
N GLU A 5 -9.03 -13.72 2.94
CA GLU A 5 -8.93 -14.50 1.70
C GLU A 5 -8.20 -13.72 0.60
N ILE A 6 -8.40 -12.40 0.53
CA ILE A 6 -7.69 -11.51 -0.40
C ILE A 6 -6.20 -11.47 -0.05
N CYS A 7 -5.85 -11.22 1.21
CA CYS A 7 -4.46 -11.20 1.65
C CYS A 7 -3.74 -12.52 1.31
N GLN A 8 -4.36 -13.66 1.62
CA GLN A 8 -3.82 -14.98 1.31
C GLN A 8 -3.68 -15.22 -0.21
N LEU A 9 -4.68 -14.80 -1.00
CA LEU A 9 -4.65 -14.90 -2.46
C LEU A 9 -3.46 -14.13 -3.04
N ILE A 10 -3.24 -12.89 -2.62
CA ILE A 10 -2.14 -12.06 -3.15
C ILE A 10 -0.78 -12.60 -2.71
N THR A 11 -0.61 -12.96 -1.44
CA THR A 11 0.62 -13.57 -0.93
C THR A 11 0.97 -14.86 -1.69
N GLY A 12 0.00 -15.76 -1.87
CA GLY A 12 0.21 -17.01 -2.60
C GLY A 12 0.53 -16.80 -4.08
N ARG A 13 -0.01 -15.75 -4.71
CA ARG A 13 0.29 -15.41 -6.11
C ARG A 13 1.68 -14.83 -6.27
N ALA A 14 2.06 -13.87 -5.42
CA ALA A 14 3.38 -13.27 -5.44
C ALA A 14 4.47 -14.33 -5.21
N ALA A 15 4.28 -15.23 -4.25
CA ALA A 15 5.22 -16.32 -4.00
C ALA A 15 5.39 -17.28 -5.20
N ARG A 16 4.32 -17.54 -5.95
CA ARG A 16 4.32 -18.53 -7.04
C ARG A 16 4.75 -17.96 -8.40
N PHE A 17 4.44 -16.69 -8.67
CA PHE A 17 4.58 -16.10 -10.01
C PHE A 17 5.32 -14.76 -10.01
N GLY A 18 5.74 -14.26 -8.84
CA GLY A 18 6.23 -12.90 -8.69
C GLY A 18 5.14 -11.84 -8.89
N ASP A 19 5.57 -10.60 -9.06
CA ASP A 19 4.76 -9.40 -9.23
C ASP A 19 4.44 -9.08 -10.70
N ARG A 20 5.21 -9.60 -11.67
CA ARG A 20 5.23 -9.09 -13.06
C ARG A 20 4.38 -9.83 -14.09
N ASN A 21 3.60 -10.84 -13.71
CA ASN A 21 2.79 -11.58 -14.70
C ASN A 21 1.52 -10.78 -15.11
N PRO A 22 1.42 -10.24 -16.34
CA PRO A 22 0.33 -9.35 -16.71
C PRO A 22 -1.04 -10.06 -16.78
N GLN A 23 -1.04 -11.33 -17.22
CA GLN A 23 -2.28 -12.11 -17.33
C GLN A 23 -2.85 -12.43 -15.95
N GLN A 24 -1.99 -12.80 -15.00
CA GLN A 24 -2.40 -13.03 -13.60
C GLN A 24 -2.85 -11.73 -12.93
N PHE A 25 -2.18 -10.62 -13.21
CA PHE A 25 -2.60 -9.32 -12.73
C PHE A 25 -4.00 -8.96 -13.20
N GLN A 26 -4.28 -9.05 -14.50
CA GLN A 26 -5.62 -8.77 -15.06
C GLN A 26 -6.70 -9.71 -14.52
N LEU A 27 -6.36 -10.99 -14.27
CA LEU A 27 -7.27 -11.93 -13.61
C LEU A 27 -7.59 -11.51 -12.17
N LEU A 28 -6.59 -11.02 -11.41
CA LEU A 28 -6.78 -10.52 -10.05
C LEU A 28 -7.66 -9.27 -10.05
N VAL A 29 -7.41 -8.32 -10.95
CA VAL A 29 -8.23 -7.11 -11.12
C VAL A 29 -9.68 -7.48 -11.39
N ALA A 30 -9.96 -8.29 -12.41
CA ALA A 30 -11.31 -8.72 -12.78
C ALA A 30 -12.02 -9.46 -11.63
N ARG A 31 -11.27 -10.23 -10.83
CA ARG A 31 -11.82 -10.94 -9.66
C ARG A 31 -12.14 -9.98 -8.51
N LEU A 32 -11.25 -9.06 -8.20
CA LEU A 32 -11.37 -8.13 -7.07
C LEU A 32 -12.41 -7.04 -7.34
N GLN A 33 -12.65 -6.65 -8.59
CA GLN A 33 -13.73 -5.72 -8.98
C GLN A 33 -15.13 -6.20 -8.58
N ARG A 34 -15.32 -7.50 -8.36
CA ARG A 34 -16.60 -8.11 -7.94
C ARG A 34 -16.75 -8.22 -6.42
N VAL A 35 -15.75 -7.78 -5.67
CA VAL A 35 -15.71 -7.84 -4.20
C VAL A 35 -16.02 -6.44 -3.65
N PRO A 36 -16.72 -6.34 -2.50
CA PRO A 36 -16.95 -5.04 -1.88
C PRO A 36 -15.64 -4.25 -1.70
N PRO A 37 -15.58 -2.96 -2.10
CA PRO A 37 -14.34 -2.18 -2.09
C PRO A 37 -13.63 -2.14 -0.73
N HIS A 38 -14.36 -2.07 0.38
CA HIS A 38 -13.78 -2.06 1.72
C HIS A 38 -13.06 -3.37 2.08
N GLU A 39 -13.54 -4.53 1.60
CA GLU A 39 -12.85 -5.81 1.80
C GLU A 39 -11.56 -5.86 0.97
N VAL A 40 -11.61 -5.36 -0.28
CA VAL A 40 -10.43 -5.26 -1.16
C VAL A 40 -9.36 -4.37 -0.53
N ALA A 41 -9.72 -3.15 -0.13
CA ALA A 41 -8.82 -2.23 0.53
C ALA A 41 -8.21 -2.85 1.79
N ARG A 42 -9.03 -3.41 2.69
CA ARG A 42 -8.55 -4.04 3.93
C ARG A 42 -7.60 -5.20 3.66
N GLY A 43 -7.91 -6.05 2.68
CA GLY A 43 -7.07 -7.19 2.30
C GLY A 43 -5.73 -6.78 1.71
N LEU A 44 -5.71 -5.76 0.84
CA LEU A 44 -4.48 -5.23 0.25
C LEU A 44 -3.64 -4.47 1.29
N LEU A 45 -4.26 -3.68 2.17
CA LEU A 45 -3.56 -2.97 3.25
C LEU A 45 -3.00 -3.92 4.32
N ALA A 46 -3.61 -5.10 4.50
CA ALA A 46 -3.07 -6.12 5.41
C ALA A 46 -1.67 -6.59 4.98
N ILE A 47 -1.33 -6.54 3.69
CA ILE A 47 -0.01 -6.90 3.19
C ILE A 47 1.05 -5.92 3.72
N PHE A 48 0.74 -4.63 3.73
CA PHE A 48 1.65 -3.59 4.23
C PHE A 48 1.71 -3.52 5.75
N THR A 49 0.68 -3.99 6.47
CA THR A 49 0.58 -3.83 7.94
C THR A 49 0.82 -5.11 8.72
N LYS A 50 0.62 -6.28 8.11
CA LYS A 50 0.72 -7.61 8.74
C LYS A 50 1.58 -8.59 7.94
N GLY A 51 1.90 -8.29 6.68
CA GLY A 51 2.72 -9.13 5.82
C GLY A 51 4.19 -9.19 6.23
N GLU A 52 4.97 -10.02 5.54
CA GLU A 52 6.41 -10.13 5.78
C GLU A 52 7.15 -8.82 5.44
N PRO A 53 8.20 -8.46 6.20
CA PRO A 53 9.03 -7.32 5.85
C PRO A 53 9.92 -7.62 4.63
N PRO A 54 10.44 -6.58 3.96
CA PRO A 54 11.48 -6.71 2.94
C PRO A 54 12.72 -7.46 3.46
N PRO A 55 13.42 -8.24 2.60
CA PRO A 55 13.13 -8.41 1.17
C PRO A 55 12.07 -9.49 0.87
N ALA A 56 11.68 -10.30 1.86
CA ALA A 56 10.79 -11.45 1.63
C ALA A 56 9.38 -11.02 1.21
N GLY A 57 8.87 -9.93 1.80
CA GLY A 57 7.56 -9.37 1.46
C GLY A 57 7.52 -8.48 0.22
N SER A 58 8.67 -8.12 -0.37
CA SER A 58 8.75 -7.09 -1.42
C SER A 58 7.91 -7.43 -2.66
N PRO A 59 7.94 -8.65 -3.23
CA PRO A 59 7.11 -8.99 -4.39
C PRO A 59 5.61 -8.90 -4.08
N THR A 60 5.22 -9.24 -2.85
CA THR A 60 3.82 -9.19 -2.41
C THR A 60 3.35 -7.74 -2.24
N GLN A 61 4.20 -6.88 -1.68
CA GLN A 61 3.91 -5.44 -1.55
C GLN A 61 3.84 -4.74 -2.90
N GLU A 62 4.72 -5.07 -3.85
CA GLU A 62 4.68 -4.54 -5.21
C GLU A 62 3.37 -4.92 -5.91
N LEU A 63 2.98 -6.20 -5.86
CA LEU A 63 1.72 -6.66 -6.42
C LEU A 63 0.51 -5.97 -5.75
N ALA A 64 0.53 -5.83 -4.42
CA ALA A 64 -0.53 -5.18 -3.67
C ALA A 64 -0.65 -3.68 -3.99
N GLY A 65 0.48 -2.98 -4.09
CA GLY A 65 0.55 -1.57 -4.44
C GLY A 65 -0.03 -1.32 -5.83
N ARG A 66 0.36 -2.14 -6.81
CA ARG A 66 -0.21 -2.06 -8.17
C ARG A 66 -1.71 -2.32 -8.20
N LEU A 67 -2.21 -3.27 -7.40
CA LEU A 67 -3.65 -3.52 -7.29
C LEU A 67 -4.40 -2.37 -6.60
N LEU A 68 -3.81 -1.72 -5.58
CA LEU A 68 -4.37 -0.53 -4.97
C LEU A 68 -4.48 0.62 -5.96
N ALA A 69 -3.45 0.85 -6.77
CA ALA A 69 -3.45 1.88 -7.81
C ALA A 69 -4.48 1.61 -8.91
N GLU A 70 -4.58 0.37 -9.38
CA GLU A 70 -5.49 -0.02 -10.46
C GLU A 70 -6.96 -0.02 -10.02
N LEU A 71 -7.26 -0.57 -8.83
CA LEU A 71 -8.63 -0.75 -8.36
C LEU A 71 -9.16 0.47 -7.60
N ALA A 72 -8.28 1.29 -7.04
CA ALA A 72 -8.59 2.45 -6.20
C ALA A 72 -9.77 2.21 -5.24
N PRO A 73 -9.76 1.11 -4.45
CA PRO A 73 -10.93 0.72 -3.67
C PRO A 73 -11.25 1.76 -2.60
N ALA A 74 -12.47 2.29 -2.59
CA ALA A 74 -12.90 3.19 -1.53
C ALA A 74 -13.04 2.41 -0.20
N ALA A 75 -12.45 2.94 0.87
CA ALA A 75 -12.60 2.37 2.21
C ALA A 75 -12.35 3.39 3.31
N GLU A 76 -13.05 3.19 4.43
CA GLU A 76 -12.81 3.91 5.67
C GLU A 76 -11.93 3.04 6.57
N PHE A 77 -10.84 3.62 7.08
CA PHE A 77 -9.95 2.99 8.03
C PHE A 77 -9.14 4.05 8.78
N ASP A 78 -8.57 3.66 9.92
CA ASP A 78 -7.69 4.54 10.70
C ASP A 78 -6.35 4.71 9.98
N LEU A 79 -6.16 5.88 9.37
CA LEU A 79 -4.96 6.24 8.63
C LEU A 79 -3.69 6.18 9.49
N ILE A 80 -3.74 6.68 10.73
CA ILE A 80 -2.58 6.69 11.63
C ILE A 80 -2.21 5.25 11.99
N ALA A 81 -3.20 4.42 12.33
CA ALA A 81 -2.96 3.01 12.64
C ALA A 81 -2.35 2.24 11.45
N VAL A 82 -2.85 2.47 10.23
CA VAL A 82 -2.31 1.85 9.01
C VAL A 82 -0.88 2.30 8.75
N LEU A 83 -0.60 3.61 8.79
CA LEU A 83 0.73 4.15 8.58
C LEU A 83 1.71 3.58 9.62
N ARG A 84 1.37 3.66 10.91
CA ARG A 84 2.21 3.17 12.00
C ARG A 84 2.57 1.70 11.85
N ALA A 85 1.58 0.86 11.56
CA ALA A 85 1.76 -0.58 11.39
C ALA A 85 2.60 -0.95 10.15
N SER A 86 2.62 -0.06 9.15
CA SER A 86 3.39 -0.28 7.92
C SER A 86 4.87 0.10 8.04
N LEU A 87 5.24 1.05 8.91
CA LEU A 87 6.59 1.65 8.92
C LEU A 87 7.72 0.62 9.06
N ALA A 88 7.56 -0.39 9.91
CA ALA A 88 8.61 -1.37 10.18
C ALA A 88 8.82 -2.39 9.04
N ARG A 89 7.89 -2.44 8.08
CA ARG A 89 7.84 -3.48 7.05
C ARG A 89 7.58 -2.94 5.65
N TYR A 90 7.62 -1.63 5.44
CA TYR A 90 7.35 -1.02 4.15
C TYR A 90 8.50 -1.26 3.16
N GLU A 91 8.17 -1.76 1.96
CA GLU A 91 9.07 -1.79 0.83
C GLU A 91 9.19 -0.38 0.22
N LEU A 92 10.38 0.19 0.31
CA LEU A 92 10.66 1.59 0.00
C LEU A 92 10.43 1.94 -1.49
N SER A 93 10.52 0.96 -2.39
CA SER A 93 10.26 1.16 -3.82
C SER A 93 8.78 1.20 -4.20
N VAL A 94 7.87 0.81 -3.30
CA VAL A 94 6.43 0.70 -3.61
C VAL A 94 5.75 2.04 -3.37
N GLU A 95 5.84 2.94 -4.34
CA GLU A 95 5.23 4.28 -4.29
C GLU A 95 3.70 4.24 -4.30
N GLN A 96 3.08 3.19 -4.83
CA GLN A 96 1.63 3.12 -4.99
C GLN A 96 0.90 3.10 -3.64
N PHE A 97 1.56 2.63 -2.58
CA PHE A 97 0.99 2.64 -1.23
C PHE A 97 0.74 4.06 -0.70
N PRO A 98 1.75 4.94 -0.56
CA PRO A 98 1.50 6.33 -0.14
C PRO A 98 0.58 7.08 -1.11
N LEU A 99 0.68 6.85 -2.42
CA LEU A 99 -0.19 7.48 -3.41
C LEU A 99 -1.66 7.08 -3.24
N TYR A 100 -1.93 5.80 -2.99
CA TYR A 100 -3.28 5.33 -2.68
C TYR A 100 -3.84 5.97 -1.40
N LEU A 101 -3.04 6.06 -0.33
CA LEU A 101 -3.48 6.73 0.89
C LEU A 101 -3.81 8.21 0.65
N ALA A 102 -3.00 8.90 -0.15
CA ALA A 102 -3.25 10.29 -0.52
C ALA A 102 -4.49 10.46 -1.42
N PHE A 103 -4.77 9.48 -2.28
CA PHE A 103 -5.99 9.44 -3.07
C PHE A 103 -7.23 9.30 -2.18
N VAL A 104 -7.20 8.44 -1.15
CA VAL A 104 -8.35 8.19 -0.27
C VAL A 104 -8.58 9.30 0.76
N PHE A 105 -7.53 9.78 1.42
CA PHE A 105 -7.66 10.74 2.54
C PHE A 105 -7.28 12.18 2.19
N GLY A 106 -6.72 12.41 0.99
CA GLY A 106 -6.07 13.66 0.66
C GLY A 106 -4.62 13.70 1.16
N ARG A 107 -3.75 14.23 0.30
CA ARG A 107 -2.30 14.33 0.53
C ARG A 107 -1.95 15.01 1.86
N GLU A 108 -2.55 16.15 2.17
CA GLU A 108 -2.24 16.91 3.39
C GLU A 108 -2.60 16.14 4.67
N CYS A 109 -3.69 15.36 4.65
CA CYS A 109 -4.05 14.49 5.76
C CYS A 109 -3.00 13.39 5.99
N VAL A 110 -2.49 12.78 4.91
CA VAL A 110 -1.42 11.77 5.01
C VAL A 110 -0.11 12.39 5.49
N LEU A 111 0.27 13.55 4.98
CA LEU A 111 1.47 14.27 5.43
C LEU A 111 1.38 14.68 6.90
N SER A 112 0.21 15.15 7.35
CA SER A 112 -0.05 15.49 8.75
C SER A 112 0.05 14.26 9.65
N ALA A 113 -0.54 13.13 9.24
CA ALA A 113 -0.42 11.86 9.96
C ALA A 113 1.04 11.38 10.06
N LEU A 114 1.82 11.48 8.98
CA LEU A 114 3.25 11.16 9.00
C LEU A 114 4.05 12.09 9.93
N ALA A 115 3.73 13.38 9.96
CA ALA A 115 4.37 14.34 10.87
C ALA A 115 4.04 14.05 12.34
N HIS A 116 2.81 13.60 12.64
CA HIS A 116 2.45 13.12 13.97
C HIS A 116 3.29 11.91 14.38
N LEU A 117 3.38 10.89 13.51
CA LEU A 117 4.17 9.68 13.77
C LEU A 117 5.68 9.96 13.91
N GLU A 118 6.19 10.99 13.25
CA GLU A 118 7.60 11.39 13.36
C GLU A 118 7.98 11.86 14.77
N SER A 119 7.01 12.28 15.58
CA SER A 119 7.22 12.66 16.99
C SER A 119 7.26 11.47 17.96
N GLU A 120 6.90 10.26 17.50
CA GLU A 120 6.95 9.05 18.31
C GLU A 120 8.37 8.44 18.35
N PRO A 121 8.67 7.57 19.33
CA PRO A 121 9.84 6.72 19.28
C PRO A 121 9.78 5.77 18.08
N LEU A 122 10.65 5.98 17.10
CA LEU A 122 10.78 5.13 15.91
C LEU A 122 12.18 4.50 15.84
N SER A 123 12.24 3.27 15.36
CA SER A 123 13.49 2.64 14.96
C SER A 123 14.08 3.31 13.71
N GLN A 124 15.35 3.04 13.41
CA GLN A 124 16.00 3.56 12.19
C GLN A 124 15.28 3.11 10.91
N VAL A 125 14.76 1.87 10.90
CA VAL A 125 14.00 1.33 9.76
C VAL A 125 12.70 2.11 9.58
N GLU A 126 11.95 2.32 10.67
CA GLU A 126 10.69 3.07 10.62
C GLU A 126 10.90 4.53 10.21
N HIS A 127 11.95 5.18 10.72
CA HIS A 127 12.32 6.54 10.29
C HIS A 127 12.63 6.60 8.80
N ARG A 128 13.33 5.60 8.25
CA ARG A 128 13.63 5.52 6.82
C ARG A 128 12.34 5.36 6.01
N SER A 129 11.46 4.45 6.40
CA SER A 129 10.15 4.26 5.77
C SER A 129 9.32 5.54 5.80
N LEU A 130 9.23 6.21 6.95
CA LEU A 130 8.49 7.46 7.10
C LEU A 130 9.01 8.55 6.15
N LYS A 131 10.35 8.73 6.08
CA LYS A 131 10.97 9.68 5.16
C LYS A 131 10.68 9.34 3.69
N THR A 132 10.73 8.06 3.32
CA THR A 132 10.42 7.61 1.97
C THR A 132 8.94 7.82 1.62
N LEU A 133 8.00 7.52 2.52
CA LEU A 133 6.58 7.83 2.32
C LEU A 133 6.37 9.32 2.07
N ARG A 134 7.01 10.19 2.87
CA ARG A 134 6.97 11.65 2.66
C ARG A 134 7.57 12.07 1.32
N PHE A 135 8.65 11.44 0.89
CA PHE A 135 9.31 11.72 -0.39
C PHE A 135 8.35 11.47 -1.57
N TRP A 136 7.73 10.29 -1.64
CA TRP A 136 6.76 9.95 -2.70
C TRP A 136 5.60 10.93 -2.76
N LEU A 137 5.11 11.37 -1.59
CA LEU A 137 4.04 12.37 -1.51
C LEU A 137 4.50 13.77 -1.91
N SER A 138 5.77 14.12 -1.70
CA SER A 138 6.30 15.45 -2.01
C SER A 138 6.60 15.61 -3.50
N ASP A 139 7.20 14.60 -4.12
CA ASP A 139 7.65 14.61 -5.52
C ASP A 139 6.51 14.50 -6.55
N SER A 140 5.35 14.01 -6.12
CA SER A 140 4.13 13.89 -6.94
C SER A 140 3.54 15.23 -7.45
N GLN A 141 4.16 16.38 -7.14
CA GLN A 141 3.84 17.65 -7.82
C GLN A 141 4.40 17.75 -9.25
N ALA A 142 5.31 16.86 -9.66
CA ALA A 142 5.89 16.88 -11.01
C ALA A 142 4.99 16.24 -12.09
N LEU A 143 3.97 15.44 -11.73
CA LEU A 143 3.16 14.67 -12.70
C LEU A 143 1.75 15.25 -12.94
N ASN A 144 1.33 16.29 -12.22
CA ASN A 144 0.04 16.97 -12.43
C ASN A 144 0.17 18.32 -13.18
N ASN A 145 1.34 18.60 -13.77
CA ASN A 145 1.51 19.67 -14.75
C ASN A 145 1.77 19.05 -16.13
N GLY A 146 0.70 18.59 -16.77
CA GLY A 146 0.66 18.22 -18.19
C GLY A 146 -0.63 18.78 -18.79
N PRO A 147 -0.55 19.41 -19.98
CA PRO A 147 -1.32 20.59 -20.41
C PRO A 147 -2.84 20.45 -20.48
#